data_AF-A0A9E3BZZ6-F1
#
_entry.id   AF-A0A9E3BZZ6-F1
#
_cell.length_a   1.000
_cell.length_b   1.000
_cell.length_c   1.000
_cell.angle_alpha   90.00
_cell.angle_beta   90.00
_cell.angle_gamma   90.00
#
_symmetry.space_group_name_H-M   'P 1'
#
loop_
_entity.id
_entity.type
_entity.pdbx_description
1 polymer ?
#
loop_
_entity_poly.entity_id
_entity_poly.type
_entity_poly.pdbx_seq_one_letter_code
_entity_poly.pdbx_strand_id
1 'polypeptide(L)'
;MSVLPVTLAGVKLLCGIADTSQDAAVTALMALAQPALEYTLDPAILANSANDAGLLATLTLGATEALAGAYVAAQGRNPAAPPQQQTFRLSTLEVSTRPLADPAKIGAALAASGLARLAPFSRSARAGADGGGRRRPAGRPERGPAADRERAGRGGPGGHGRPARRRHV
;
A
#
# COMPACT_ATOMS: atom_id res chain seq x y z
N MET A 1 7.19 -12.83 21.89
CA MET A 1 7.68 -11.46 22.15
C MET A 1 7.70 -10.74 20.81
N SER A 2 7.22 -9.51 20.77
CA SER A 2 7.21 -8.69 19.55
C SER A 2 8.64 -8.28 19.18
N VAL A 3 8.95 -8.29 17.89
CA VAL A 3 10.29 -7.92 17.37
C VAL A 3 10.37 -6.43 17.07
N LEU A 4 9.28 -5.84 16.58
CA LEU A 4 9.23 -4.41 16.25
C LEU A 4 8.89 -3.57 17.48
N PRO A 5 9.63 -2.48 17.76
CA PRO A 5 9.42 -1.62 18.93
C PRO A 5 8.22 -0.66 18.75
N VAL A 6 7.06 -1.17 18.33
CA VAL A 6 5.83 -0.39 18.25
C VAL A 6 5.33 -0.07 19.66
N THR A 7 4.99 1.19 19.91
CA THR A 7 4.53 1.65 21.22
C THR A 7 3.09 2.14 21.17
N LEU A 8 2.39 2.00 22.30
CA LEU A 8 1.05 2.55 22.50
C LEU A 8 1.02 4.07 22.20
N ALA A 9 2.04 4.80 22.68
CA ALA A 9 2.16 6.23 22.44
C ALA A 9 2.27 6.57 20.95
N GLY A 10 3.06 5.81 20.18
CA GLY A 10 3.20 6.00 18.73
C GLY A 10 1.89 5.77 17.97
N VAL A 11 1.16 4.72 18.33
CA VAL A 11 -0.16 4.43 17.72
C VAL A 11 -1.18 5.52 18.07
N LYS A 12 -1.23 5.94 19.34
CA LYS A 12 -2.13 7.02 19.80
C LYS A 12 -1.86 8.34 19.11
N LEU A 13 -0.59 8.67 18.89
CA LEU A 13 -0.18 9.89 18.19
C LEU A 13 -0.78 9.93 16.77
N LEU A 14 -0.68 8.82 16.01
CA LEU A 14 -1.26 8.75 14.66
C LEU A 14 -2.79 8.72 14.66
N CYS A 15 -3.41 8.21 15.72
CA CYS A 15 -4.87 8.22 15.90
C CYS A 15 -5.42 9.57 16.39
N GLY A 16 -4.56 10.53 16.77
CA GLY A 16 -4.99 11.81 17.37
C GLY A 16 -5.60 11.65 18.77
N ILE A 17 -5.19 10.64 19.53
CA ILE A 17 -5.72 10.35 20.88
C ILE A 17 -4.76 10.92 21.93
N ALA A 18 -5.21 11.90 22.70
CA ALA A 18 -4.41 12.55 23.74
C ALA A 18 -4.62 11.97 25.15
N ASP A 19 -5.79 11.40 25.43
CA ASP A 19 -6.16 10.85 26.74
C ASP A 19 -5.91 9.33 26.83
N THR A 20 -6.23 8.73 27.98
CA THR A 20 -6.04 7.30 28.27
C THR A 20 -7.29 6.44 28.08
N SER A 21 -8.42 7.03 27.64
CA SER A 21 -9.72 6.35 27.56
C SER A 21 -9.72 5.15 26.60
N GLN A 22 -8.83 5.17 25.62
CA GLN A 22 -8.72 4.16 24.57
C GLN A 22 -7.52 3.22 24.76
N ASP A 23 -6.72 3.38 25.82
CA ASP A 23 -5.44 2.66 25.97
C ASP A 23 -5.65 1.15 25.96
N ALA A 24 -6.64 0.64 26.70
CA ALA A 24 -6.94 -0.79 26.75
C ALA A 24 -7.36 -1.34 25.37
N ALA A 25 -8.18 -0.60 24.62
CA ALA A 25 -8.64 -1.01 23.29
C ALA A 25 -7.48 -1.02 22.27
N VAL A 26 -6.63 0.00 22.30
CA VAL A 26 -5.44 0.08 21.43
C VAL A 26 -4.45 -1.03 21.79
N THR A 27 -4.16 -1.26 23.07
CA THR A 27 -3.28 -2.34 23.51
C THR A 27 -3.81 -3.71 23.13
N ALA A 28 -5.11 -3.95 23.25
CA ALA A 28 -5.73 -5.21 22.82
C ALA A 28 -5.59 -5.43 21.31
N LEU A 29 -5.80 -4.37 20.50
CA LEU A 29 -5.58 -4.44 19.06
C LEU A 29 -4.11 -4.73 18.71
N MET A 30 -3.17 -4.05 19.37
CA MET A 30 -1.73 -4.27 19.15
C MET A 30 -1.35 -5.72 19.48
N ALA A 31 -1.80 -6.24 20.62
CA ALA A 31 -1.53 -7.62 21.03
C ALA A 31 -2.06 -8.66 20.02
N LEU A 32 -3.19 -8.36 19.37
CA LEU A 32 -3.80 -9.23 18.36
C LEU A 32 -3.11 -9.12 16.99
N ALA A 33 -2.92 -7.90 16.48
CA ALA A 33 -2.58 -7.66 15.08
C ALA A 33 -1.07 -7.54 14.83
N GLN A 34 -0.28 -7.10 15.80
CA GLN A 34 1.16 -6.94 15.63
C GLN A 34 1.89 -8.26 15.33
N PRO A 35 1.60 -9.40 16.01
CA PRO A 35 2.21 -10.68 15.67
C PRO A 35 1.87 -11.14 14.24
N ALA A 36 0.65 -10.87 13.78
CA ALA A 36 0.22 -11.20 12.42
C ALA A 36 0.99 -10.37 11.38
N LEU A 37 1.17 -9.07 11.62
CA LEU A 37 2.00 -8.20 10.77
C LEU A 37 3.45 -8.68 10.71
N GLU A 38 4.07 -8.94 11.86
CA GLU A 38 5.45 -9.46 11.93
C GLU A 38 5.59 -10.79 11.19
N TYR A 39 4.59 -11.66 11.24
CA TYR A 39 4.60 -12.91 10.49
C TYR A 39 4.65 -12.69 8.97
N THR A 40 4.01 -11.64 8.43
CA THR A 40 4.04 -11.36 6.98
C THR A 40 5.41 -10.93 6.45
N LEU A 41 6.27 -10.42 7.33
CA LEU A 41 7.61 -9.96 7.00
C LEU A 41 8.60 -11.11 6.87
N ASP A 42 9.63 -10.90 6.05
CA ASP A 42 10.74 -11.83 5.91
C ASP A 42 11.52 -11.91 7.23
N PRO A 43 11.65 -13.10 7.86
CA PRO A 43 12.40 -13.26 9.10
C PRO A 43 13.87 -12.84 8.99
N ALA A 44 14.49 -12.92 7.81
CA ALA A 44 15.87 -12.48 7.60
C ALA A 44 16.00 -10.94 7.67
N ILE A 45 15.00 -10.21 7.13
CA ILE A 45 14.94 -8.75 7.21
C ILE A 45 14.69 -8.32 8.66
N LEU A 46 13.76 -8.99 9.35
CA LEU A 46 13.49 -8.75 10.76
C LEU A 46 14.74 -8.98 11.62
N ALA A 47 15.46 -10.08 11.40
CA ALA A 47 16.70 -10.36 12.13
C ALA A 47 17.80 -9.32 11.87
N ASN A 48 17.90 -8.80 10.63
CA ASN A 48 18.89 -7.78 10.29
C ASN A 48 18.50 -6.35 10.69
N SER A 49 17.21 -6.10 11.00
CA SER A 49 16.71 -4.76 11.33
C SER A 49 17.42 -4.12 12.53
N ALA A 50 17.91 -4.92 13.48
CA ALA A 50 18.69 -4.42 14.62
C ALA A 50 20.02 -3.75 14.22
N ASN A 51 20.56 -4.08 13.05
CA ASN A 51 21.84 -3.55 12.56
C ASN A 51 21.69 -2.33 11.63
N ASP A 52 20.46 -1.99 11.24
CA ASP A 52 20.15 -0.88 10.36
C ASP A 52 19.02 -0.04 10.95
N ALA A 53 19.39 1.09 11.55
CA ALA A 53 18.45 2.01 12.19
C ALA A 53 17.40 2.58 11.21
N GLY A 54 17.76 2.78 9.93
CA GLY A 54 16.84 3.27 8.91
C GLY A 54 15.80 2.23 8.54
N LEU A 55 16.23 0.97 8.41
CA LEU A 55 15.34 -0.17 8.21
C LEU A 55 14.40 -0.37 9.41
N LEU A 56 14.94 -0.39 10.63
CA LEU A 56 14.13 -0.53 11.85
C LEU A 56 13.09 0.59 11.97
N ALA A 57 13.49 1.84 11.71
CA ALA A 57 12.57 2.97 11.73
C ALA A 57 11.46 2.83 10.67
N THR A 58 11.82 2.38 9.47
CA THR A 58 10.85 2.15 8.37
C THR A 58 9.84 1.07 8.70
N LEU A 59 10.31 -0.07 9.24
CA LEU A 59 9.45 -1.19 9.64
C LEU A 59 8.55 -0.80 10.82
N THR A 60 9.11 -0.10 11.81
CA THR A 60 8.37 0.37 12.99
C THR A 60 7.29 1.38 12.59
N LEU A 61 7.62 2.35 11.73
CA LEU A 61 6.66 3.32 11.22
C LEU A 61 5.55 2.63 10.42
N GLY A 62 5.89 1.72 9.51
CA GLY A 62 4.91 1.00 8.70
C GLY A 62 3.95 0.15 9.55
N ALA A 63 4.47 -0.54 10.58
CA ALA A 63 3.65 -1.28 11.53
C ALA A 63 2.76 -0.36 12.38
N THR A 64 3.28 0.79 12.81
CA THR A 64 2.52 1.78 13.59
C THR A 64 1.38 2.39 12.75
N GLU A 65 1.65 2.76 11.49
CA GLU A 65 0.65 3.25 10.53
C GLU A 65 -0.43 2.18 10.27
N ALA A 66 -0.03 0.92 10.06
CA ALA A 66 -0.96 -0.19 9.84
C ALA A 66 -1.92 -0.39 11.03
N LEU A 67 -1.38 -0.40 12.26
CA LEU A 67 -2.15 -0.59 13.49
C LEU A 67 -3.04 0.62 13.81
N ALA A 68 -2.52 1.83 13.68
CA ALA A 68 -3.29 3.06 13.87
C ALA A 68 -4.44 3.16 12.86
N GLY A 69 -4.17 2.87 11.59
CA GLY A 69 -5.18 2.86 10.55
C GLY A 69 -6.28 1.82 10.79
N ALA A 70 -5.91 0.60 11.18
CA ALA A 70 -6.86 -0.45 11.54
C ALA A 70 -7.76 -0.05 12.72
N TYR A 71 -7.18 0.62 13.72
CA TYR A 71 -7.91 1.14 14.86
C TYR A 71 -8.93 2.22 14.46
N VAL A 72 -8.48 3.26 13.75
CA VAL A 72 -9.35 4.35 13.28
C VAL A 72 -10.46 3.81 12.36
N ALA A 73 -10.14 2.84 11.51
CA ALA A 73 -11.12 2.20 10.64
C ALA A 73 -12.17 1.36 11.39
N ALA A 74 -11.78 0.74 12.51
CA ALA A 74 -12.72 0.04 13.39
C ALA A 74 -13.65 1.04 14.09
N GLN A 75 -13.11 2.16 14.57
CA GLN A 75 -13.90 3.20 15.24
C GLN A 75 -14.89 3.89 14.30
N GLY A 76 -14.51 4.15 13.04
CA GLY A 76 -15.41 4.70 12.03
C GLY A 76 -16.60 3.80 11.66
N ARG A 77 -16.52 2.50 11.97
CA ARG A 77 -17.62 1.54 11.77
C ARG A 77 -18.54 1.40 12.97
N ASN A 78 -18.21 2.03 14.10
CA ASN A 78 -19.03 1.94 15.31
C ASN A 78 -20.26 2.88 15.18
N PRO A 79 -21.49 2.34 15.04
CA PRO A 79 -22.69 3.16 14.87
C PRO A 79 -23.06 3.97 16.13
N ALA A 80 -22.45 3.66 17.28
CA ALA A 80 -22.63 4.40 18.53
C ALA A 80 -21.59 5.51 18.74
N ALA A 81 -20.61 5.66 17.84
CA ALA A 81 -19.64 6.73 17.94
C ALA A 81 -20.30 8.07 17.58
N PRO A 82 -20.27 9.09 18.46
CA PRO A 82 -20.76 10.42 18.10
C PRO A 82 -19.97 10.94 16.89
N PRO A 83 -20.58 11.76 16.02
CA PRO A 83 -19.88 12.37 14.90
C PRO A 83 -18.65 13.11 15.44
N GLN A 84 -17.46 12.57 15.16
CA GLN A 84 -16.19 13.09 15.68
C GLN A 84 -15.88 14.41 14.95
N GLN A 85 -16.35 15.52 15.52
CA GLN A 85 -15.84 16.84 15.22
C GLN A 85 -14.47 16.95 15.88
N GLN A 86 -13.39 16.71 15.12
CA GLN A 86 -12.06 17.09 15.59
C GLN A 86 -11.81 18.56 15.26
N THR A 87 -12.01 19.40 16.27
CA THR A 87 -11.57 20.79 16.25
C THR A 87 -10.08 20.81 16.56
N PHE A 88 -9.25 21.21 15.59
CA PHE A 88 -7.83 21.44 15.86
C PHE A 88 -7.66 22.88 16.35
N ARG A 89 -7.22 23.06 17.60
CA ARG A 89 -6.89 24.36 18.18
C ARG A 89 -5.38 24.55 18.24
N LEU A 90 -4.88 25.53 17.51
CA LEU A 90 -3.51 26.05 17.65
C LEU A 90 -3.61 27.44 18.30
N SER A 91 -3.50 27.48 19.63
CA SER A 91 -3.62 28.73 20.42
C SER A 91 -4.94 29.46 20.14
N THR A 92 -4.94 30.61 19.47
CA THR A 92 -6.14 31.39 19.11
C THR A 92 -6.77 30.99 17.78
N LEU A 93 -6.16 30.07 17.03
CA LEU A 93 -6.66 29.56 15.75
C LEU A 93 -7.46 28.29 15.97
N GLU A 94 -8.77 28.39 15.77
CA GLU A 94 -9.68 27.26 15.72
C GLU A 94 -9.98 26.92 14.26
N VAL A 95 -9.45 25.80 13.78
CA VAL A 95 -9.79 25.28 12.45
C VAL A 95 -10.88 24.23 12.65
N SER A 96 -12.12 24.63 12.41
CA SER A 96 -13.24 23.71 12.22
C SER A 96 -13.21 23.20 10.79
N THR A 97 -12.89 21.92 10.61
CA THR A 97 -13.03 21.29 9.30
C THR A 97 -14.48 20.84 9.12
N ARG A 98 -15.07 21.24 7.99
CA ARG A 98 -16.28 20.64 7.38
C ARG A 98 -16.26 19.09 7.49
N PRO A 99 -17.41 18.40 7.37
CA PRO A 99 -17.54 16.99 7.75
C PRO A 99 -16.36 16.18 7.23
N LEU A 100 -15.58 15.69 8.19
CA LEU A 100 -14.36 14.95 7.96
C LEU A 100 -14.66 13.80 6.99
N ALA A 101 -13.74 13.52 6.06
CA ALA A 101 -13.81 12.30 5.29
C ALA A 101 -14.06 11.12 6.26
N ASP A 102 -14.98 10.24 5.90
CA ASP A 102 -15.40 9.06 6.67
C ASP A 102 -14.19 8.46 7.44
N PRO A 103 -14.18 8.45 8.80
CA PRO A 103 -13.07 7.93 9.58
C PRO A 103 -12.70 6.50 9.19
N ALA A 104 -13.66 5.70 8.71
CA ALA A 104 -13.37 4.38 8.16
C ALA A 104 -12.43 4.44 6.95
N LYS A 105 -12.63 5.42 6.06
CA LYS A 105 -11.78 5.65 4.87
C LYS A 105 -10.42 6.24 5.24
N ILE A 106 -10.36 7.16 6.20
CA ILE A 106 -9.09 7.70 6.69
C ILE A 106 -8.24 6.59 7.31
N GLY A 107 -8.84 5.80 8.21
CA GLY A 107 -8.18 4.65 8.83
C GLY A 107 -7.71 3.64 7.79
N ALA A 108 -8.55 3.32 6.79
CA ALA A 108 -8.17 2.42 5.71
C ALA A 108 -7.00 2.95 4.87
N ALA A 109 -6.96 4.25 4.57
CA ALA A 109 -5.87 4.87 3.83
C ALA A 109 -4.55 4.86 4.63
N LEU A 110 -4.62 5.16 5.93
CA LEU A 110 -3.45 5.09 6.82
C LEU A 110 -2.93 3.65 6.93
N ALA A 111 -3.83 2.68 7.08
CA ALA A 111 -3.46 1.28 7.12
C ALA A 111 -2.81 0.83 5.81
N ALA A 112 -3.36 1.26 4.66
CA ALA A 112 -2.79 0.99 3.35
C ALA A 112 -1.40 1.61 3.17
N SER A 113 -1.16 2.82 3.68
CA SER A 113 0.17 3.45 3.68
C SER A 113 1.18 2.61 4.46
N GLY A 114 0.82 2.18 5.67
CA GLY A 114 1.67 1.33 6.50
C GLY A 114 1.99 0.00 5.82
N LEU A 115 0.98 -0.66 5.27
CA LEU A 115 1.15 -1.91 4.52
C LEU A 115 1.99 -1.72 3.25
N ALA A 116 1.81 -0.63 2.51
CA ALA A 116 2.62 -0.32 1.32
C ALA A 116 4.09 -0.11 1.67
N ARG A 117 4.38 0.50 2.82
CA ARG A 117 5.74 0.66 3.34
C ARG A 117 6.38 -0.68 3.73
N LEU A 118 5.58 -1.61 4.24
CA LEU A 118 6.02 -2.96 4.63
C LEU A 118 6.13 -3.94 3.44
N ALA A 119 5.39 -3.69 2.36
CA ALA A 119 5.28 -4.61 1.22
C ALA A 119 6.62 -5.08 0.63
N PRO A 120 7.66 -4.24 0.46
CA PRO A 120 8.97 -4.66 -0.06
C PRO A 120 9.68 -5.69 0.82
N PHE A 121 9.34 -5.74 2.10
CA PHE A 121 9.97 -6.61 3.09
C PHE A 121 9.15 -7.86 3.41
N SER A 122 8.07 -8.10 2.65
CA SER A 122 7.20 -9.26 2.83
C SER A 122 7.84 -10.54 2.31
N ARG A 123 7.47 -11.69 2.91
CA ARG A 123 7.90 -13.02 2.44
C ARG A 123 7.62 -13.23 0.95
N SER A 124 6.50 -12.73 0.47
CA SER A 124 6.06 -12.86 -0.93
C SER A 124 6.93 -12.05 -1.89
N ALA A 125 7.40 -10.87 -1.50
CA ALA A 125 8.28 -10.05 -2.32
C ALA A 125 9.62 -10.76 -2.59
N ARG A 126 10.18 -11.45 -1.58
CA ARG A 126 11.41 -12.22 -1.72
C ARG A 126 11.23 -13.46 -2.61
N ALA A 127 10.13 -14.20 -2.45
CA ALA A 127 9.84 -15.36 -3.31
C ALA A 127 9.79 -14.99 -4.80
N GLY A 128 9.32 -13.78 -5.13
CA GLY A 128 9.33 -13.25 -6.50
C GLY A 128 10.74 -12.90 -7.02
N ALA A 129 11.63 -12.41 -6.16
CA ALA A 129 13.01 -12.08 -6.51
C ALA A 129 13.86 -13.35 -6.74
N ASP A 130 13.69 -14.38 -5.92
CA ASP A 130 14.42 -15.65 -6.03
C ASP A 130 13.87 -16.56 -7.16
N GLY A 131 12.61 -16.38 -7.56
CA GLY A 131 11.93 -17.20 -8.58
C GLY A 131 12.18 -16.80 -10.04
N GLY A 132 12.75 -15.62 -10.31
CA GLY A 132 12.93 -15.08 -11.67
C GLY A 132 14.09 -15.70 -12.48
N GLY A 133 14.94 -16.52 -11.86
CA GLY A 133 16.20 -16.98 -12.45
C GLY A 133 16.16 -18.23 -13.33
N ARG A 134 15.01 -18.90 -13.51
CA ARG A 134 14.96 -20.20 -14.24
C ARG A 134 13.79 -20.33 -15.20
N ARG A 135 13.78 -19.52 -16.25
CA ARG A 135 13.22 -19.93 -17.56
C ARG A 135 14.15 -19.47 -18.67
N ARG A 136 15.27 -20.18 -18.87
CA ARG A 136 15.89 -20.24 -20.20
C ARG A 136 14.84 -20.88 -21.12
N PRO A 137 14.34 -20.21 -22.18
CA PRO A 137 13.55 -20.90 -23.17
C PRO A 137 14.45 -21.95 -23.82
N ALA A 138 14.10 -23.21 -23.64
CA ALA A 138 14.71 -24.32 -24.33
C ALA A 138 14.48 -24.15 -25.85
N GLY A 139 15.57 -24.29 -26.62
CA GLY A 139 15.53 -24.68 -28.01
C GLY A 139 14.92 -23.67 -28.98
N ARG A 140 15.74 -22.74 -29.48
CA ARG A 140 15.55 -22.25 -30.85
C ARG A 140 16.44 -23.13 -31.75
N PRO A 141 15.88 -24.04 -32.57
CA PRO A 141 16.69 -24.72 -33.57
C PRO A 141 17.21 -23.67 -34.56
N GLU A 142 18.50 -23.74 -34.85
CA GLU A 142 19.17 -22.91 -35.85
C GLU A 142 18.44 -23.06 -37.19
N ARG A 143 17.92 -21.94 -37.71
CA ARG A 143 17.49 -21.86 -39.11
C ARG A 143 18.74 -21.64 -39.95
N GLY A 144 19.13 -22.69 -40.69
CA GLY A 144 20.06 -22.57 -41.81
C GLY A 144 19.56 -21.58 -42.87
N PRO A 145 20.44 -21.15 -43.79
CA PRO A 145 20.20 -20.01 -44.67
C PRO A 145 19.14 -20.36 -45.72
N ALA A 146 17.95 -19.77 -45.58
CA ALA A 146 16.95 -19.77 -46.63
C ALA A 146 17.27 -18.66 -47.64
N ALA A 147 17.52 -19.10 -48.86
CA ALA A 147 17.67 -18.30 -50.07
C ALA A 147 16.42 -17.45 -50.38
N ASP A 148 16.64 -16.47 -51.25
CA ASP A 148 15.66 -15.70 -52.03
C ASP A 148 14.79 -14.68 -51.29
N ARG A 149 15.39 -13.49 -51.13
CA ARG A 149 14.67 -12.22 -51.31
C ARG A 149 14.93 -11.72 -52.74
N GLU A 150 13.89 -11.54 -53.53
CA GLU A 150 13.43 -10.20 -53.96
C GLU A 150 12.43 -10.25 -55.13
N ARG A 151 11.42 -9.36 -55.03
CA ARG A 151 10.73 -8.63 -56.11
C ARG A 151 9.85 -9.47 -57.08
N ALA A 152 8.69 -9.02 -57.55
CA ALA A 152 8.07 -7.71 -57.60
C ALA A 152 6.54 -7.89 -57.84
N GLY A 153 5.76 -6.85 -57.53
CA GLY A 153 4.64 -6.48 -58.39
C GLY A 153 3.24 -6.90 -57.95
N ARG A 154 2.61 -6.08 -57.09
CA ARG A 154 1.16 -5.84 -57.21
C ARG A 154 0.90 -4.33 -57.12
N GLY A 155 0.96 -3.69 -58.28
CA GLY A 155 0.23 -2.46 -58.56
C GLY A 155 -1.14 -2.80 -59.13
N GLY A 156 -2.17 -2.05 -58.75
CA GLY A 156 -3.52 -2.25 -59.25
C GLY A 156 -4.55 -1.36 -58.52
N PRO A 157 -5.07 -0.29 -59.15
CA PRO A 157 -5.69 0.86 -58.48
C PRO A 157 -7.23 0.83 -58.54
N GLY A 158 -7.86 1.76 -57.81
CA GLY A 158 -9.17 2.29 -58.19
C GLY A 158 -10.17 2.39 -57.06
N GLY A 159 -10.72 3.59 -56.86
CA GLY A 159 -11.92 3.77 -56.03
C GLY A 159 -12.07 5.16 -55.43
N HIS A 160 -12.34 6.14 -56.28
CA HIS A 160 -12.76 7.49 -55.90
C HIS A 160 -14.00 7.50 -54.98
N GLY A 161 -14.07 8.46 -54.05
CA GLY A 161 -15.31 8.76 -53.32
C GLY A 161 -15.14 9.78 -52.21
N ARG A 162 -15.14 11.06 -52.58
CA ARG A 162 -15.03 12.24 -51.71
C ARG A 162 -16.40 12.55 -51.00
N PRO A 163 -16.48 13.59 -50.14
CA PRO A 163 -17.11 13.56 -48.81
C PRO A 163 -18.51 14.19 -48.75
N ALA A 164 -19.22 14.07 -47.61
CA ALA A 164 -19.96 15.20 -46.99
C ALA A 164 -20.74 14.82 -45.71
N ARG A 165 -20.58 15.68 -44.69
CA ARG A 165 -21.61 16.30 -43.82
C ARG A 165 -22.61 15.39 -43.07
N ARG A 166 -22.71 15.59 -41.75
CA ARG A 166 -23.72 16.49 -41.15
C ARG A 166 -23.56 16.61 -39.62
N ARG A 167 -23.68 17.86 -39.16
CA ARG A 167 -24.05 18.26 -37.79
C ARG A 167 -25.47 17.79 -37.47
N HIS A 168 -25.76 17.50 -36.21
CA HIS A 168 -26.94 18.01 -35.48
C HIS A 168 -26.60 17.96 -33.98
N VAL A 169 -26.50 19.15 -33.35
CA VAL A 169 -27.43 19.72 -32.35
C VAL A 169 -27.21 19.11 -30.98
#